data_AF-A0A059L9U7-F1
#
_entry.id   AF-A0A059L9U7-F1
#
_cell.length_a   1.000
_cell.length_b   1.000
_cell.length_c   1.000
_cell.angle_alpha   90.00
_cell.angle_beta   90.00
_cell.angle_gamma   90.00
#
_symmetry.space_group_name_H-M   'P 1'
#
loop_
_entity.id
_entity.type
_entity.pdbx_description
1 polymer ?
#
loop_
_entity_poly.entity_id
_entity_poly.type
_entity_poly.pdbx_seq_one_letter_code
_entity_poly.pdbx_strand_id
1 'polypeptide(L)'
;MNRINNITRSGSCSGTIGEGITFNAHLVELKSETFPPPHGESHVMFARQRAPSPDFTTKEVYVSVRKDLADGPYTVSPDSSEVRVTFVDNSVSPEPVIYMQLSGTIDIKFDKTTGVFSGELKDVLLENHDGDDDKTLTLNLQFNAKSDTSSTRKNKSIRQAA
;
A
#
# COMPACT_ATOMS: atom_id res chain seq x y z
N MET A 1 -15.29 -0.48 32.35
CA MET A 1 -15.66 0.20 31.09
C MET A 1 -14.41 0.29 30.23
N ASN A 2 -14.28 -0.58 29.23
CA ASN A 2 -13.12 -0.57 28.33
C ASN A 2 -13.26 0.60 27.37
N ARG A 3 -12.32 1.56 27.44
CA ARG A 3 -12.17 2.59 26.41
C ARG A 3 -11.77 1.87 25.12
N ILE A 4 -12.70 1.81 24.17
CA ILE A 4 -12.36 1.53 22.78
C ILE A 4 -11.51 2.71 22.34
N ASN A 5 -10.20 2.50 22.24
CA ASN A 5 -9.33 3.45 21.55
C ASN A 5 -9.87 3.53 20.14
N ASN A 6 -10.55 4.63 19.79
CA ASN A 6 -10.85 4.96 18.42
C ASN A 6 -9.52 4.99 17.68
N ILE A 7 -9.21 3.91 16.97
CA ILE A 7 -8.13 3.88 15.99
C ILE A 7 -8.60 4.87 14.94
N THR A 8 -8.09 6.10 15.01
CA THR A 8 -8.24 7.09 13.95
C THR A 8 -7.77 6.40 12.68
N ARG A 9 -8.68 6.11 11.75
CA ARG A 9 -8.33 5.41 10.51
C ARG A 9 -7.29 6.25 9.77
N SER A 10 -6.06 5.74 9.68
CA SER A 10 -4.94 6.41 9.00
C SER A 10 -5.04 6.36 7.47
N GLY A 11 -6.22 6.02 6.94
CA GLY A 11 -6.53 5.95 5.52
C GLY A 11 -7.71 5.03 5.20
N SER A 12 -7.97 4.83 3.91
CA SER A 12 -8.86 3.80 3.36
C SER A 12 -8.26 3.22 2.08
N CYS A 13 -8.46 1.94 1.82
CA CYS A 13 -8.05 1.28 0.58
C CYS A 13 -9.07 0.18 0.27
N SER A 14 -9.74 0.28 -0.88
CA SER A 14 -10.81 -0.64 -1.24
C SER A 14 -11.01 -0.73 -2.75
N GLY A 15 -11.59 -1.84 -3.20
CA GLY A 15 -11.92 -2.08 -4.60
C GLY A 15 -12.00 -3.58 -4.88
N THR A 16 -11.41 -4.03 -5.98
CA THR A 16 -11.39 -5.45 -6.37
C THR A 16 -9.98 -5.98 -6.64
N ILE A 17 -9.83 -7.29 -6.43
CA ILE A 17 -8.63 -8.07 -6.71
C ILE A 17 -9.02 -9.32 -7.53
N GLY A 18 -8.20 -9.67 -8.53
CA GLY A 18 -8.44 -10.82 -9.40
C GLY A 18 -9.78 -10.75 -10.13
N GLU A 19 -10.54 -11.84 -10.09
CA GLU A 19 -11.86 -11.99 -10.73
C GLU A 19 -12.99 -11.23 -10.01
N GLY A 20 -12.74 -9.98 -9.60
CA GLY A 20 -13.74 -9.11 -8.98
C GLY A 20 -13.95 -9.35 -7.47
N ILE A 21 -13.04 -10.06 -6.80
CA ILE A 21 -13.13 -10.31 -5.36
C ILE A 21 -13.01 -8.97 -4.63
N THR A 22 -13.94 -8.67 -3.72
CA THR A 22 -13.91 -7.42 -2.97
C THR A 22 -12.71 -7.37 -2.03
N PHE A 23 -11.99 -6.26 -2.10
CA PHE A 23 -10.95 -5.89 -1.16
C PHE A 23 -11.37 -4.67 -0.34
N ASN A 24 -11.26 -4.78 0.98
CA ASN A 24 -11.51 -3.70 1.92
C ASN A 24 -10.50 -3.77 3.07
N ALA A 25 -9.55 -2.83 3.06
CA ALA A 25 -8.48 -2.79 4.03
C ALA A 25 -8.98 -2.37 5.42
N HIS A 26 -8.57 -3.10 6.44
CA HIS A 26 -8.82 -2.77 7.84
C HIS A 26 -7.70 -1.89 8.42
N LEU A 27 -6.52 -1.90 7.80
CA LEU A 27 -5.36 -1.10 8.15
C LEU A 27 -4.83 -0.44 6.87
N VAL A 28 -4.57 0.86 6.93
CA VAL A 28 -3.93 1.63 5.87
C VAL A 28 -2.93 2.59 6.49
N GLU A 29 -1.70 2.59 6.01
CA GLU A 29 -0.59 3.38 6.55
C GLU A 29 0.16 4.10 5.42
N LEU A 30 0.70 5.28 5.73
CA LEU A 30 1.61 6.01 4.85
C LEU A 30 2.95 6.21 5.54
N LYS A 31 4.01 5.73 4.90
CA LYS A 31 5.39 5.96 5.32
C LYS A 31 6.22 6.59 4.20
N SER A 32 7.37 7.11 4.58
CA SER A 32 8.42 7.53 3.63
C SER A 32 9.54 6.51 3.68
N GLU A 33 10.00 6.07 2.51
CA GLU A 33 11.15 5.17 2.39
C GLU A 33 12.10 5.67 1.32
N THR A 34 13.37 5.24 1.42
CA THR A 34 14.41 5.55 0.44
C THR A 34 14.89 4.25 -0.17
N PHE A 35 14.76 4.14 -1.48
CA PHE A 35 15.19 2.99 -2.28
C PHE A 35 16.47 3.31 -3.05
N PRO A 36 17.24 2.30 -3.48
CA PRO A 36 18.32 2.51 -4.42
C PRO A 36 17.84 3.27 -5.68
N PRO A 37 18.71 4.10 -6.30
CA PRO A 37 18.42 4.69 -7.60
C PRO A 37 18.04 3.60 -8.63
N PRO A 38 17.13 3.89 -9.57
CA PRO A 38 16.50 5.20 -9.85
C PRO A 38 15.26 5.53 -9.00
N HIS A 39 14.79 4.64 -8.13
CA HIS A 39 13.50 4.84 -7.44
C HIS A 39 13.58 5.86 -6.28
N GLY A 40 14.70 5.93 -5.54
CA GLY A 40 14.95 7.06 -4.64
C GLY A 40 13.94 7.22 -3.48
N GLU A 41 13.66 8.47 -3.09
CA GLU A 41 12.71 8.76 -2.00
C GLU A 41 11.25 8.63 -2.45
N SER A 42 10.48 7.82 -1.72
CA SER A 42 9.10 7.49 -2.10
C SER A 42 8.10 7.64 -0.95
N HIS A 43 6.87 7.96 -1.31
CA HIS A 43 5.68 7.72 -0.51
C HIS A 43 5.28 6.24 -0.65
N VAL A 44 5.17 5.53 0.47
CA VAL A 44 4.77 4.11 0.48
C VAL A 44 3.46 3.99 1.24
N MET A 45 2.39 3.71 0.49
CA MET A 45 1.10 3.30 1.04
C MET A 45 1.14 1.79 1.26
N PHE A 46 0.73 1.38 2.45
CA PHE A 46 0.51 0.00 2.82
C PHE A 46 -0.96 -0.18 3.21
N ALA A 47 -1.61 -1.21 2.67
CA ALA A 47 -2.98 -1.57 3.01
C ALA A 47 -3.10 -3.07 3.30
N ARG A 48 -3.78 -3.43 4.38
CA ARG A 48 -3.98 -4.83 4.79
C ARG A 48 -5.46 -5.12 5.03
N GLN A 49 -5.97 -6.13 4.34
CA GLN A 49 -7.21 -6.82 4.68
C GLN A 49 -6.88 -8.06 5.51
N ARG A 50 -7.65 -8.30 6.57
CA ARG A 50 -7.57 -9.50 7.38
C ARG A 50 -8.89 -10.25 7.30
N ALA A 51 -8.85 -11.54 7.02
CA ALA A 51 -10.02 -12.40 7.07
C ALA A 51 -10.60 -12.45 8.50
N PRO A 52 -11.92 -12.66 8.65
CA PRO A 52 -12.52 -12.82 9.96
C PRO A 52 -12.03 -14.10 10.65
N SER A 53 -12.32 -14.20 11.95
CA SER A 53 -12.13 -15.44 12.71
C SER A 53 -12.86 -16.60 12.04
N PRO A 54 -12.31 -17.83 12.02
CA PRO A 54 -11.04 -18.23 12.64
C PRO A 54 -9.81 -18.14 11.72
N ASP A 55 -9.99 -17.74 10.46
CA ASP A 55 -8.95 -17.83 9.43
C ASP A 55 -7.80 -16.83 9.65
N PHE A 56 -8.14 -15.57 9.93
CA PHE A 56 -7.19 -14.48 10.19
C PHE A 56 -6.08 -14.27 9.14
N THR A 57 -6.17 -14.91 7.96
CA THR A 57 -5.25 -14.70 6.85
C THR A 57 -5.28 -13.26 6.35
N THR A 58 -4.21 -12.84 5.68
CA THR A 58 -4.04 -11.46 5.25
C THR A 58 -3.79 -11.33 3.76
N LYS A 59 -4.39 -10.28 3.18
CA LYS A 59 -4.09 -9.80 1.84
C LYS A 59 -3.54 -8.38 1.96
N GLU A 60 -2.43 -8.12 1.30
CA GLU A 60 -1.68 -6.88 1.47
C GLU A 60 -1.40 -6.21 0.14
N VAL A 61 -1.47 -4.89 0.11
CA VAL A 61 -1.14 -4.05 -1.04
C VAL A 61 -0.10 -3.03 -0.63
N TYR A 62 0.97 -2.93 -1.41
CA TYR A 62 2.00 -1.91 -1.28
C TYR A 62 2.00 -1.07 -2.55
N VAL A 63 1.94 0.25 -2.39
CA VAL A 63 2.07 1.23 -3.49
C VAL A 63 3.17 2.20 -3.10
N SER A 64 4.31 2.13 -3.79
CA SER A 64 5.43 3.04 -3.62
C SER A 64 5.52 3.98 -4.81
N VAL A 65 5.54 5.27 -4.54
CA VAL A 65 5.56 6.32 -5.56
C VAL A 65 6.60 7.36 -5.20
N ARG A 66 7.46 7.68 -6.16
CA ARG A 66 8.49 8.72 -6.00
C ARG A 66 7.89 10.06 -5.55
N LYS A 67 8.55 10.71 -4.59
CA LYS A 67 8.07 11.96 -3.98
C LYS A 67 8.16 13.20 -4.88
N ASP A 68 9.00 13.14 -5.91
CA ASP A 68 9.22 14.25 -6.83
C ASP A 68 8.25 14.25 -8.02
N LEU A 69 7.36 13.26 -8.10
CA LEU A 69 6.31 13.21 -9.10
C LEU A 69 5.23 14.26 -8.86
N ALA A 70 4.64 14.75 -9.95
CA ALA A 70 3.48 15.61 -9.90
C ALA A 70 2.19 14.79 -9.69
N ASP A 71 1.10 15.46 -9.32
CA ASP A 71 -0.21 14.81 -9.31
C ASP A 71 -0.60 14.41 -10.75
N GLY A 72 -1.21 13.22 -10.93
CA GLY A 72 -1.71 12.75 -12.21
C GLY A 72 -1.48 11.26 -12.49
N PRO A 73 -1.71 10.83 -13.75
CA PRO A 73 -1.60 9.44 -14.14
C PRO A 73 -0.16 9.02 -14.44
N TYR A 74 0.19 7.81 -14.03
CA TYR A 74 1.47 7.15 -14.28
C TYR A 74 1.27 5.72 -14.72
N THR A 75 2.12 5.27 -15.64
CA THR A 75 2.14 3.88 -16.10
C THR A 75 2.74 2.98 -15.03
N VAL A 76 2.06 1.86 -14.77
CA VAL A 76 2.58 0.75 -13.98
C VAL A 76 3.18 -0.26 -14.96
N SER A 77 4.47 -0.59 -14.80
CA SER A 77 5.19 -1.56 -15.64
C SER A 77 6.39 -2.14 -14.87
N PRO A 78 6.92 -3.32 -15.21
CA PRO A 78 7.99 -3.98 -14.46
C PRO A 78 9.22 -3.07 -14.27
N ASP A 79 9.55 -2.30 -15.30
CA ASP A 79 10.72 -1.42 -15.34
C ASP A 79 10.45 -0.01 -14.78
N SER A 80 9.25 0.25 -14.26
CA SER A 80 8.91 1.58 -13.74
C SER A 80 9.80 1.95 -12.55
N SER A 81 10.55 3.03 -12.74
CA SER A 81 11.33 3.66 -11.66
C SER A 81 10.51 4.62 -10.82
N GLU A 82 9.27 4.93 -11.24
CA GLU A 82 8.43 5.96 -10.65
C GLU A 82 7.41 5.38 -9.67
N VAL A 83 6.84 4.23 -10.05
CA VAL A 83 5.75 3.56 -9.34
C VAL A 83 6.09 2.09 -9.16
N ARG A 84 5.88 1.58 -7.95
CA ARG A 84 5.96 0.16 -7.63
C ARG A 84 4.69 -0.29 -6.91
N VAL A 85 4.05 -1.33 -7.43
CA VAL A 85 2.86 -1.97 -6.88
C VAL A 85 3.18 -3.42 -6.59
N THR A 86 2.83 -3.87 -5.40
CA THR A 86 3.02 -5.26 -4.98
C THR A 86 1.79 -5.71 -4.22
N PHE A 87 1.35 -6.95 -4.49
CA PHE A 87 0.30 -7.61 -3.74
C PHE A 87 0.84 -8.87 -3.10
N VAL A 88 0.47 -9.11 -1.84
CA VAL A 88 0.89 -10.30 -1.09
C VAL A 88 -0.33 -11.03 -0.59
N ASP A 89 -0.45 -12.31 -0.97
CA ASP A 89 -1.51 -13.19 -0.53
C ASP A 89 -0.99 -14.21 0.51
N ASN A 90 -1.46 -14.09 1.74
CA ASN A 90 -1.13 -15.01 2.83
C ASN A 90 -2.28 -16.00 3.12
N SER A 91 -3.23 -16.20 2.19
CA SER A 91 -4.39 -17.08 2.42
C SER A 91 -4.31 -18.46 1.77
N VAL A 92 -3.35 -18.72 0.88
CA VAL A 92 -3.36 -19.91 0.01
C VAL A 92 -2.31 -20.96 0.40
N SER A 93 -1.18 -20.53 0.95
CA SER A 93 0.01 -21.35 1.19
C SER A 93 0.62 -21.04 2.55
N PRO A 94 1.36 -21.97 3.18
CA PRO A 94 2.20 -21.64 4.35
C PRO A 94 3.21 -20.52 4.06
N GLU A 95 3.59 -20.33 2.79
CA GLU A 95 4.43 -19.24 2.33
C GLU A 95 3.60 -18.18 1.59
N PRO A 96 3.87 -16.87 1.78
CA PRO A 96 3.15 -15.81 1.08
C PRO A 96 3.36 -15.89 -0.43
N VAL A 97 2.29 -15.72 -1.21
CA VAL A 97 2.37 -15.58 -2.67
C VAL A 97 2.52 -14.10 -3.01
N ILE A 98 3.60 -13.73 -3.69
CA ILE A 98 3.95 -12.34 -3.98
C ILE A 98 3.72 -12.04 -5.46
N TYR A 99 2.85 -11.08 -5.75
CA TYR A 99 2.57 -10.63 -7.11
C TYR A 99 3.22 -9.27 -7.36
N MET A 100 4.01 -9.19 -8.43
CA MET A 100 4.72 -8.00 -8.87
C MET A 100 4.06 -7.39 -10.10
N GLN A 101 4.31 -6.11 -10.33
CA GLN A 101 3.64 -5.36 -11.39
C GLN A 101 4.03 -5.76 -12.80
N LEU A 102 3.03 -5.88 -13.67
CA LEU A 102 3.18 -6.18 -15.09
C LEU A 102 2.64 -5.07 -16.00
N SER A 103 1.45 -4.52 -15.71
CA SER A 103 0.89 -3.43 -16.51
C SER A 103 -0.20 -2.66 -15.75
N GLY A 104 -0.67 -1.55 -16.32
CA GLY A 104 -1.82 -0.78 -15.85
C GLY A 104 -1.50 0.68 -15.61
N THR A 105 -2.39 1.37 -14.90
CA THR A 105 -2.26 2.81 -14.63
C THR A 105 -2.57 3.09 -13.17
N ILE A 106 -1.84 4.04 -12.58
CA ILE A 106 -2.19 4.67 -11.31
C ILE A 106 -2.43 6.16 -11.52
N ASP A 107 -3.49 6.72 -10.94
CA ASP A 107 -3.66 8.17 -10.80
C ASP A 107 -3.32 8.56 -9.36
N ILE A 108 -2.40 9.49 -9.14
CA ILE A 108 -1.89 9.87 -7.81
C ILE A 108 -2.17 11.34 -7.49
N LYS A 109 -2.31 11.60 -6.19
CA LYS A 109 -2.39 12.95 -5.64
C LYS A 109 -1.75 13.02 -4.25
N PHE A 110 -0.94 14.05 -4.01
CA PHE A 110 -0.40 14.35 -2.69
C PHE A 110 -0.78 15.75 -2.20
N ASP A 111 -1.68 15.81 -1.22
CA ASP A 111 -2.04 17.06 -0.55
C ASP A 111 -1.03 17.39 0.55
N LYS A 112 -0.12 18.33 0.25
CA LYS A 112 0.90 18.82 1.18
C LYS A 112 0.33 19.50 2.42
N THR A 113 -0.89 20.04 2.35
CA THR A 113 -1.55 20.72 3.48
C THR A 113 -2.04 19.71 4.51
N THR A 114 -2.69 18.64 4.03
CA THR A 114 -3.28 17.62 4.91
C THR A 114 -2.37 16.43 5.18
N GLY A 115 -1.28 16.29 4.40
CA GLY A 115 -0.35 15.17 4.43
C GLY A 115 -0.97 13.87 3.93
N VAL A 116 -1.99 13.97 3.06
CA VAL A 116 -2.73 12.83 2.52
C VAL A 116 -2.18 12.47 1.15
N PHE A 117 -1.75 11.21 1.01
CA PHE A 117 -1.43 10.58 -0.26
C PHE A 117 -2.64 9.75 -0.71
N SER A 118 -3.13 9.98 -1.91
CA SER A 118 -4.28 9.26 -2.47
C SER A 118 -4.00 8.81 -3.89
N GLY A 119 -4.71 7.77 -4.32
CA GLY A 119 -4.65 7.35 -5.70
C GLY A 119 -5.66 6.29 -6.08
N GLU A 120 -5.67 5.98 -7.37
CA GLU A 120 -6.56 5.00 -7.99
C GLU A 120 -5.74 4.09 -8.93
N LEU A 121 -5.70 2.80 -8.62
CA LEU A 121 -5.16 1.75 -9.48
C LEU A 121 -6.26 1.32 -10.46
N LYS A 122 -5.97 1.38 -11.76
CA LYS A 122 -6.87 0.99 -12.85
C LYS A 122 -6.24 -0.11 -13.68
N ASP A 123 -6.91 -1.25 -13.72
CA ASP A 123 -6.51 -2.43 -14.48
C ASP A 123 -5.04 -2.80 -14.28
N VAL A 124 -4.58 -2.72 -13.02
CA VAL A 124 -3.20 -3.03 -12.68
C VAL A 124 -3.01 -4.53 -12.64
N LEU A 125 -2.40 -5.07 -13.68
CA LEU A 125 -2.07 -6.48 -13.80
C LEU A 125 -0.80 -6.77 -13.03
N LEU A 126 -0.88 -7.73 -12.12
CA LEU A 126 0.26 -8.26 -11.37
C LEU A 126 0.47 -9.73 -11.71
N GLU A 127 1.71 -10.19 -11.60
CA GLU A 127 2.15 -11.55 -11.89
C GLU A 127 2.98 -12.13 -10.74
N ASN A 128 2.81 -13.42 -10.49
CA ASN A 128 3.64 -14.21 -9.60
C ASN A 128 4.39 -15.26 -10.45
N HIS A 129 5.71 -15.29 -10.30
CA HIS A 129 6.63 -16.21 -10.96
C HIS A 129 7.15 -17.31 -10.01
N ASP A 130 6.55 -17.44 -8.83
CA ASP A 130 6.96 -18.44 -7.85
C ASP A 130 6.27 -19.78 -8.17
N GLY A 131 6.93 -20.62 -8.97
CA GLY A 131 6.47 -21.97 -9.30
C GLY A 131 6.56 -22.31 -10.79
N ASP A 132 5.82 -23.34 -11.19
CA ASP A 132 5.82 -23.87 -12.57
C ASP A 132 4.81 -23.15 -13.50
N ASP A 133 3.83 -22.44 -12.94
CA ASP A 133 2.77 -21.76 -13.69
C ASP A 133 2.70 -20.26 -13.33
N ASP A 134 2.74 -19.41 -14.35
CA ASP A 134 2.54 -17.97 -14.20
C ASP A 134 1.11 -17.67 -13.74
N LYS A 135 0.98 -17.02 -12.58
CA LYS A 135 -0.33 -16.60 -12.05
C LYS A 135 -0.46 -15.10 -12.16
N THR A 136 -1.55 -14.65 -12.75
CA THR A 136 -1.86 -13.22 -12.85
C THR A 136 -3.09 -12.84 -12.02
N LEU A 137 -3.13 -11.59 -11.59
CA LEU A 137 -4.32 -10.99 -10.99
C LEU A 137 -4.41 -9.51 -11.37
N THR A 138 -5.64 -9.01 -11.45
CA THR A 138 -5.90 -7.59 -11.73
C THR A 138 -6.30 -6.87 -10.45
N LEU A 139 -5.71 -5.70 -10.19
CA LEU A 139 -6.10 -4.79 -9.13
C LEU A 139 -6.87 -3.59 -9.69
N ASN A 140 -8.00 -3.29 -9.07
CA ASN A 140 -8.76 -2.06 -9.28
C ASN A 140 -9.10 -1.48 -7.91
N LEU A 141 -8.28 -0.54 -7.41
CA LEU A 141 -8.34 -0.08 -6.02
C LEU A 141 -8.29 1.44 -5.94
N GLN A 142 -9.05 2.01 -5.02
CA GLN A 142 -8.93 3.41 -4.61
C GLN A 142 -8.37 3.48 -3.19
N PHE A 143 -7.45 4.41 -2.96
CA PHE A 143 -6.85 4.60 -1.65
C PHE A 143 -6.65 6.06 -1.25
N ASN A 144 -6.63 6.28 0.05
CA ASN A 144 -5.99 7.42 0.68
C ASN A 144 -5.25 6.94 1.93
N ALA A 145 -4.13 7.56 2.24
CA ALA A 145 -3.32 7.23 3.37
C ALA A 145 -2.71 8.51 3.94
N LYS A 146 -2.62 8.59 5.27
CA LYS A 146 -2.06 9.72 5.99
C LYS A 146 -1.02 9.22 6.98
N SER A 147 0.11 9.91 7.05
CA SER A 147 1.16 9.55 7.99
C SER A 147 0.70 9.79 9.42
N ASP A 148 0.93 8.80 10.29
CA ASP A 148 0.54 8.88 11.69
C ASP A 148 1.54 9.77 12.46
N THR A 149 1.31 11.08 12.39
CA THR A 149 2.11 12.12 13.08
C THR A 149 2.11 11.99 14.61
N SER A 150 1.34 11.05 15.19
CA SER A 150 1.26 10.82 16.63
C SER A 150 2.51 10.14 17.23
N SER A 151 3.33 9.46 16.41
CA SER A 151 4.53 8.75 16.87
C SER A 151 5.78 9.63 17.00
N THR A 152 5.83 10.78 16.32
CA THR A 152 7.04 11.64 16.31
C THR A 152 7.25 12.46 17.60
N ARG A 153 6.24 12.55 18.49
CA ARG A 153 6.36 13.32 19.75
C ARG A 153 7.04 12.57 20.90
N LYS A 154 7.23 11.24 20.84
CA LYS A 154 7.84 10.50 21.96
C LYS A 154 9.37 10.61 22.06
N ASN A 155 10.07 10.99 20.98
CA ASN A 155 11.55 11.02 20.98
C ASN A 155 12.18 12.39 21.29
N LYS A 156 11.40 13.43 21.59
CA LYS A 156 11.96 14.78 21.90
C LYS A 156 11.96 15.16 23.39
N SER A 157 11.39 14.34 24.29
CA SER A 157 11.32 14.68 25.73
C SER A 157 12.39 14.07 26.63
N ILE A 158 13.28 13.20 26.11
CA ILE A 158 14.29 12.50 26.95
C ILE A 158 15.68 13.19 26.89
N ARG A 159 15.86 14.28 26.14
CA ARG A 159 17.17 14.98 26.02
C ARG A 159 17.20 16.41 26.60
N GLN A 160 16.40 16.68 27.63
CA GLN A 160 16.55 17.86 28.49
C GLN A 160 16.41 17.46 29.96
N ALA A 161 17.30 16.59 30.42
CA ALA A 161 17.59 16.35 31.83
C ALA A 161 18.93 15.60 31.93
N ALA A 162 20.02 16.34 31.73
CA ALA A 162 21.37 15.97 32.14
C ALA A 162 22.18 17.25 32.29
#